data_AF-A0AAN5ZJS9-F1
#
_entry.id   AF-A0AAN5ZJS9-F1
#
_cell.length_a   1.000
_cell.length_b   1.000
_cell.length_c   1.000
_cell.angle_alpha   90.00
_cell.angle_beta   90.00
_cell.angle_gamma   90.00
#
_symmetry.space_group_name_H-M   'P 1'
#
loop_
_entity.id
_entity.type
_entity.pdbx_description
1 polymer ?
#
loop_
_entity_poly.entity_id
_entity_poly.type
_entity_poly.pdbx_seq_one_letter_code
_entity_poly.pdbx_strand_id
1 'polypeptide(L)'
;MMINVQTVAVIGSGTMGAGIAEVAASHGHQVLLYDISAEALTRAIDGIHARLNSRVTRGKLTAETCERTLKRLIPVTDIHALAAANLVIEAASERLEVKKALFAQLAEVCPPQTLLTTNTSSISITAIAAEVKNPERVAGLHFFNPAPVMKLVEVVSGLATAAEVVEQLCELTLSWGKQPVRCHSTPGFIVNRVARPYYSEAWRALEEQVAAPEVIDAALRDGAGFPMGPLELTDLIGQDVNFAVTCSVFNAFWQERRFLPSLVQQELVIGGRLGKKSGLGVYDWRAEREAVVGLEAVSDSFSPMKVEKKSDGVTEIDDVLLIETQGETAQALAIRLARPVVVVDKMAGKVVTIAAAAVNPDSATRKAIYYLQQQGKTVLQIADYPGMLIWRTVAMIINEALDALQKGVASEQDIDTAMRLGVNYPYGPLAWGAQLGWQRILRLLENLLHHYGEERYRPCSLLRQRALLESGYES
;
A
#
# COMPACT_ATOMS: atom_id res chain seq x y z
N MET A 1 18.20 -30.19 5.85
CA MET A 1 19.63 -29.78 5.87
C MET A 1 19.67 -28.43 5.16
N MET A 2 20.15 -27.34 5.79
CA MET A 2 20.08 -26.00 5.18
C MET A 2 20.91 -25.95 3.88
N ILE A 3 20.27 -25.61 2.76
CA ILE A 3 20.92 -25.39 1.47
C ILE A 3 21.75 -24.12 1.55
N ASN A 4 23.05 -24.23 1.27
CA ASN A 4 23.92 -23.08 1.07
C ASN A 4 23.65 -22.47 -0.31
N VAL A 5 22.99 -21.31 -0.36
CA VAL A 5 22.64 -20.62 -1.62
C VAL A 5 23.86 -19.83 -2.11
N GLN A 6 24.54 -20.35 -3.12
CA GLN A 6 25.74 -19.72 -3.70
C GLN A 6 25.43 -19.06 -5.05
N THR A 7 24.75 -19.79 -5.93
CA THR A 7 24.34 -19.31 -7.27
C THR A 7 22.84 -19.05 -7.31
N VAL A 8 22.46 -17.85 -7.75
CA VAL A 8 21.07 -17.41 -7.93
C VAL A 8 20.77 -17.25 -9.41
N ALA A 9 19.71 -17.88 -9.91
CA ALA A 9 19.17 -17.61 -11.22
C ALA A 9 18.04 -16.58 -11.12
N VAL A 10 18.04 -15.58 -12.01
CA VAL A 10 16.96 -14.61 -12.13
C VAL A 10 16.41 -14.67 -13.54
N ILE A 11 15.12 -14.99 -13.69
CA ILE A 11 14.46 -15.14 -14.99
C ILE A 11 13.65 -13.89 -15.30
N GLY A 12 13.98 -13.24 -16.43
CA GLY A 12 13.36 -12.02 -16.92
C GLY A 12 14.27 -10.80 -16.73
N SER A 13 14.52 -10.06 -17.81
CA SER A 13 15.40 -8.89 -17.79
C SER A 13 14.66 -7.54 -17.64
N GLY A 14 13.41 -7.56 -17.16
CA GLY A 14 12.62 -6.35 -16.89
C GLY A 14 13.10 -5.59 -15.65
N THR A 15 12.37 -4.53 -15.26
CA THR A 15 12.73 -3.66 -14.13
C THR A 15 12.95 -4.43 -12.82
N MET A 16 12.02 -5.34 -12.47
CA MET A 16 12.12 -6.14 -11.24
C MET A 16 13.25 -7.16 -11.32
N GLY A 17 13.35 -7.93 -12.41
CA GLY A 17 14.41 -8.92 -12.60
C GLY A 17 15.82 -8.30 -12.52
N ALA A 18 16.06 -7.17 -13.20
CA ALA A 18 17.32 -6.45 -13.12
C ALA A 18 17.62 -5.95 -11.69
N GLY A 19 16.61 -5.45 -10.97
CA GLY A 19 16.74 -5.00 -9.59
C GLY A 19 17.04 -6.15 -8.61
N ILE A 20 16.40 -7.31 -8.78
CA ILE A 20 16.63 -8.51 -7.97
C ILE A 20 18.03 -9.07 -8.23
N ALA A 21 18.47 -9.11 -9.49
CA ALA A 21 19.82 -9.50 -9.86
C ALA A 21 20.88 -8.59 -9.22
N GLU A 22 20.65 -7.26 -9.21
CA GLU A 22 21.52 -6.28 -8.53
C GLU A 22 21.61 -6.55 -7.01
N VAL A 23 20.49 -6.90 -6.36
CA VAL A 23 20.46 -7.26 -4.93
C VAL A 23 21.30 -8.51 -4.68
N ALA A 24 21.06 -9.61 -5.40
CA ALA A 24 21.79 -10.86 -5.19
C ALA A 24 23.30 -10.69 -5.46
N ALA A 25 23.68 -10.05 -6.58
CA ALA A 25 25.09 -9.89 -6.96
C ALA A 25 25.87 -9.01 -5.97
N SER A 26 25.25 -7.95 -5.44
CA SER A 26 25.88 -7.05 -4.47
C SER A 26 26.11 -7.70 -3.10
N HIS A 27 25.40 -8.79 -2.80
CA HIS A 27 25.55 -9.57 -1.56
C HIS A 27 26.40 -10.83 -1.70
N GLY A 28 27.14 -10.98 -2.80
CA GLY A 28 28.15 -12.04 -2.93
C GLY A 28 27.80 -13.16 -3.90
N HIS A 29 26.54 -13.24 -4.34
CA HIS A 29 26.08 -14.36 -5.16
C HIS A 29 26.51 -14.23 -6.61
N GLN A 30 26.88 -15.34 -7.23
CA GLN A 30 26.93 -15.43 -8.69
C GLN A 30 25.50 -15.44 -9.21
N VAL A 31 25.20 -14.59 -10.20
CA VAL A 31 23.84 -14.43 -10.73
C VAL A 31 23.78 -14.84 -12.18
N LEU A 32 23.00 -15.88 -12.48
CA LEU A 32 22.64 -16.26 -13.84
C LEU A 32 21.40 -15.49 -14.26
N LEU A 33 21.57 -14.42 -15.03
CA LEU A 33 20.46 -13.60 -15.53
C LEU A 33 19.97 -14.19 -16.86
N TYR A 34 18.76 -14.74 -16.86
CA TYR A 34 18.18 -15.43 -17.99
C TYR A 34 17.10 -14.60 -18.68
N ASP A 35 17.18 -14.52 -20.01
CA ASP A 35 16.13 -14.05 -20.89
C ASP A 35 16.29 -14.72 -22.26
N ILE A 36 15.19 -14.85 -23.02
CA ILE A 36 15.24 -15.37 -24.39
C ILE A 36 15.93 -14.39 -25.35
N SER A 37 15.98 -13.10 -25.00
CA SER A 37 16.62 -12.05 -25.80
C SER A 37 17.97 -11.65 -25.21
N ALA A 38 19.06 -12.00 -25.91
CA ALA A 38 20.41 -11.56 -25.55
C ALA A 38 20.53 -10.02 -25.53
N GLU A 39 19.83 -9.32 -26.42
CA GLU A 39 19.80 -7.85 -26.44
C GLU A 39 19.12 -7.26 -25.21
N ALA A 40 18.07 -7.91 -24.70
CA ALA A 40 17.40 -7.49 -23.48
C ALA A 40 18.30 -7.69 -22.24
N LEU A 41 19.08 -8.77 -22.21
CA LEU A 41 20.10 -9.01 -21.18
C LEU A 41 21.17 -7.91 -21.14
N THR A 42 21.75 -7.57 -22.30
CA THR A 42 22.76 -6.50 -22.39
C THR A 42 22.19 -5.18 -21.88
N ARG A 43 20.98 -4.79 -22.33
CA ARG A 43 20.32 -3.56 -21.85
C ARG A 43 20.06 -3.55 -20.34
N ALA A 44 19.67 -4.69 -19.76
CA ALA A 44 19.43 -4.80 -18.33
C ALA A 44 20.73 -4.64 -17.53
N ILE A 45 21.81 -5.30 -17.97
CA ILE A 45 23.14 -5.21 -17.34
C ILE A 45 23.71 -3.80 -17.46
N ASP A 46 23.61 -3.15 -18.63
CA ASP A 46 24.01 -1.76 -18.82
C ASP A 46 23.24 -0.81 -17.88
N GLY A 47 21.95 -1.08 -17.68
CA GLY A 47 21.13 -0.34 -16.72
C GLY A 47 21.63 -0.50 -15.28
N ILE A 48 22.01 -1.71 -14.86
CA ILE A 48 22.62 -1.96 -13.54
C ILE A 48 23.97 -1.24 -13.44
N HIS A 49 24.80 -1.32 -14.48
CA HIS A 49 26.09 -0.65 -14.57
C HIS A 49 25.97 0.87 -14.37
N ALA A 50 25.05 1.52 -15.08
CA ALA A 50 24.81 2.95 -14.96
C ALA A 50 24.38 3.37 -13.53
N ARG A 51 23.48 2.60 -12.91
CA ARG A 51 23.00 2.90 -11.54
C ARG A 51 24.08 2.72 -10.48
N LEU A 52 24.85 1.63 -10.55
CA LEU A 52 25.93 1.37 -9.60
C LEU A 52 27.04 2.42 -9.72
N ASN A 53 27.41 2.82 -10.94
CA ASN A 53 28.40 3.89 -11.15
C ASN A 53 27.92 5.24 -10.59
N SER A 54 26.64 5.58 -10.75
CA SER A 54 26.06 6.76 -10.10
C SER A 54 26.09 6.71 -8.57
N ARG A 55 26.07 5.51 -7.96
CA ARG A 55 26.28 5.37 -6.52
C ARG A 55 27.73 5.53 -6.11
N VAL A 56 28.67 5.07 -6.93
CA VAL A 56 30.11 5.28 -6.72
C VAL A 56 30.45 6.77 -6.76
N THR A 57 29.97 7.50 -7.77
CA THR A 57 30.23 8.95 -7.88
C THR A 57 29.65 9.76 -6.71
N ARG A 58 28.54 9.30 -6.11
CA ARG A 58 27.94 9.89 -4.90
C ARG A 58 28.56 9.39 -3.58
N GLY A 59 29.62 8.59 -3.63
CA GLY A 59 30.29 8.05 -2.44
C GLY A 59 29.45 7.04 -1.64
N LYS A 60 28.43 6.43 -2.25
CA LYS A 60 27.53 5.44 -1.61
C LYS A 60 27.95 3.98 -1.87
N LEU A 61 29.02 3.76 -2.62
CA LEU A 61 29.59 2.45 -2.96
C LEU A 61 31.07 2.65 -3.37
N THR A 62 31.97 1.70 -3.06
CA THR A 62 33.35 1.74 -3.55
C THR A 62 33.44 1.20 -4.99
N ALA A 63 34.44 1.67 -5.74
CA ALA A 63 34.68 1.19 -7.11
C ALA A 63 34.98 -0.32 -7.16
N GLU A 64 35.71 -0.84 -6.18
CA GLU A 64 36.02 -2.27 -6.08
C GLU A 64 34.76 -3.14 -5.89
N THR A 65 33.87 -2.73 -4.97
CA THR A 65 32.61 -3.46 -4.74
C THR A 65 31.68 -3.36 -5.96
N CYS A 66 31.67 -2.21 -6.64
CA CYS A 66 30.95 -2.02 -7.90
C CYS A 66 31.41 -3.06 -8.94
N GLU A 67 32.72 -3.10 -9.22
CA GLU A 67 33.30 -4.00 -10.21
C GLU A 67 33.07 -5.48 -9.87
N ARG A 68 33.24 -5.86 -8.60
CA ARG A 68 32.95 -7.23 -8.13
C ARG A 68 31.48 -7.60 -8.29
N THR A 69 30.56 -6.66 -8.07
CA THR A 69 29.12 -6.88 -8.25
C THR A 69 28.81 -7.15 -9.72
N LEU A 70 29.38 -6.34 -10.62
CA LEU A 70 29.15 -6.46 -12.06
C LEU A 70 29.68 -7.78 -12.61
N LYS A 71 30.88 -8.20 -12.19
CA LYS A 71 31.48 -9.49 -12.60
C LYS A 71 30.69 -10.73 -12.19
N ARG A 72 29.79 -10.61 -11.21
CA ARG A 72 28.92 -11.71 -10.79
C ARG A 72 27.67 -11.85 -11.65
N LEU A 73 27.33 -10.86 -12.47
CA LEU A 73 26.18 -10.89 -13.38
C LEU A 73 26.59 -11.62 -14.66
N ILE A 74 26.02 -12.80 -14.87
CA ILE A 74 26.34 -13.65 -16.01
C ILE A 74 25.07 -13.79 -16.86
N PRO A 75 25.02 -13.15 -18.05
CA PRO A 75 23.89 -13.29 -18.95
C PRO A 75 23.88 -14.70 -19.56
N VAL A 76 22.72 -15.36 -19.55
CA VAL A 76 22.53 -16.67 -20.17
C VAL A 76 21.24 -16.70 -20.99
N THR A 77 21.26 -17.37 -22.13
CA THR A 77 20.08 -17.56 -23.00
C THR A 77 19.63 -19.02 -23.09
N ASP A 78 20.49 -19.96 -22.67
CA ASP A 78 20.14 -21.36 -22.52
C ASP A 78 19.64 -21.63 -21.10
N ILE A 79 18.42 -22.16 -20.99
CA ILE A 79 17.80 -22.46 -19.69
C ILE A 79 18.50 -23.61 -18.97
N HIS A 80 19.17 -24.51 -19.69
CA HIS A 80 19.91 -25.62 -19.07
C HIS A 80 21.12 -25.13 -18.26
N ALA A 81 21.64 -23.93 -18.55
CA ALA A 81 22.67 -23.30 -17.72
C ALA A 81 22.21 -23.05 -16.26
N LEU A 82 20.91 -22.98 -16.02
CA LEU A 82 20.33 -22.75 -14.69
C LEU A 82 20.38 -23.98 -13.78
N ALA A 83 20.79 -25.16 -14.29
CA ALA A 83 20.94 -26.38 -13.47
C ALA A 83 21.93 -26.22 -12.31
N ALA A 84 22.87 -25.27 -12.41
CA ALA A 84 23.84 -24.95 -11.35
C ALA A 84 23.28 -24.06 -10.22
N ALA A 85 22.06 -23.51 -10.38
CA ALA A 85 21.50 -22.58 -9.40
C ALA A 85 20.94 -23.31 -8.17
N ASN A 86 21.17 -22.72 -6.99
CA ASN A 86 20.57 -23.18 -5.73
C ASN A 86 19.20 -22.54 -5.49
N LEU A 87 18.99 -21.35 -6.06
CA LEU A 87 17.74 -20.59 -6.02
C LEU A 87 17.44 -20.05 -7.42
N VAL A 88 16.19 -20.18 -7.85
CA VAL A 88 15.65 -19.51 -9.04
C VAL A 88 14.60 -18.49 -8.59
N ILE A 89 14.68 -17.27 -9.11
CA ILE A 89 13.69 -16.20 -8.91
C ILE A 89 13.12 -15.78 -10.26
N GLU A 90 11.86 -16.13 -10.51
CA GLU A 90 11.15 -15.80 -11.72
C GLU A 90 10.48 -14.42 -11.62
N ALA A 91 10.76 -13.52 -12.58
CA ALA A 91 10.22 -12.17 -12.67
C ALA A 91 9.93 -11.77 -14.14
N ALA A 92 9.33 -12.68 -14.89
CA ALA A 92 9.03 -12.56 -16.31
C ALA A 92 7.52 -12.30 -16.56
N SER A 93 6.86 -13.10 -17.40
CA SER A 93 5.47 -12.90 -17.80
C SER A 93 4.48 -13.15 -16.65
N GLU A 94 3.54 -12.23 -16.44
CA GLU A 94 2.47 -12.36 -15.45
C GLU A 94 1.24 -13.11 -16.03
N ARG A 95 1.49 -14.27 -16.64
CA ARG A 95 0.47 -15.18 -17.18
C ARG A 95 0.62 -16.57 -16.58
N LEU A 96 -0.46 -17.12 -16.01
CA LEU A 96 -0.43 -18.41 -15.30
C LEU A 96 0.16 -19.54 -16.16
N GLU A 97 -0.33 -19.71 -17.39
CA GLU A 97 0.13 -20.78 -18.29
C GLU A 97 1.64 -20.68 -18.62
N VAL A 98 2.15 -19.45 -18.76
CA VAL A 98 3.58 -19.22 -19.01
C VAL A 98 4.40 -19.65 -17.80
N LYS A 99 3.96 -19.29 -16.58
CA LYS A 99 4.65 -19.68 -15.35
C LYS A 99 4.56 -21.18 -15.10
N LYS A 100 3.42 -21.82 -15.33
CA LYS A 100 3.27 -23.29 -15.21
C LYS A 100 4.26 -24.03 -16.12
N ALA A 101 4.31 -23.66 -17.41
CA ALA A 101 5.24 -24.26 -18.36
C ALA A 101 6.71 -24.05 -17.95
N LEU A 102 7.05 -22.83 -17.52
CA LEU A 102 8.41 -22.51 -17.08
C LEU A 102 8.81 -23.31 -15.83
N PHE A 103 7.95 -23.38 -14.81
CA PHE A 103 8.24 -24.11 -13.58
C PHE A 103 8.29 -25.63 -13.79
N ALA A 104 7.48 -26.18 -14.70
CA ALA A 104 7.59 -27.58 -15.10
C ALA A 104 8.96 -27.88 -15.74
N GLN A 105 9.43 -27.01 -16.65
CA GLN A 105 10.75 -27.14 -17.27
C GLN A 105 11.89 -27.00 -16.24
N LEU A 106 11.82 -26.01 -15.34
CA LEU A 106 12.80 -25.84 -14.27
C LEU A 106 12.85 -27.03 -13.31
N ALA A 107 11.73 -27.73 -13.10
CA ALA A 107 11.69 -28.93 -12.28
C ALA A 107 12.49 -30.10 -12.86
N GLU A 108 12.66 -30.13 -14.19
CA GLU A 108 13.49 -31.12 -14.89
C GLU A 108 14.95 -30.68 -15.00
N VAL A 109 15.19 -29.38 -15.22
CA VAL A 109 16.53 -28.80 -15.38
C VAL A 109 17.29 -28.72 -14.05
N CYS A 110 16.63 -28.26 -12.99
CA CYS A 110 17.28 -28.00 -11.71
C CYS A 110 17.24 -29.24 -10.79
N PRO A 111 18.29 -29.48 -9.98
CA PRO A 111 18.30 -30.53 -8.97
C PRO A 111 17.05 -30.50 -8.07
N PRO A 112 16.54 -31.64 -7.56
CA PRO A 112 15.32 -31.71 -6.76
C PRO A 112 15.28 -30.84 -5.49
N GLN A 113 16.44 -30.41 -4.99
CA GLN A 113 16.57 -29.54 -3.83
C GLN A 113 16.63 -28.04 -4.17
N THR A 114 16.82 -27.64 -5.44
CA THR A 114 16.87 -26.22 -5.83
C THR A 114 15.56 -25.52 -5.49
N LEU A 115 15.64 -24.38 -4.82
CA LEU A 115 14.48 -23.56 -4.47
C LEU A 115 13.96 -22.85 -5.72
N LEU A 116 12.66 -22.96 -5.99
CA LEU A 116 12.02 -22.35 -7.16
C LEU A 116 11.04 -21.28 -6.70
N THR A 117 11.33 -20.02 -6.98
CA THR A 117 10.53 -18.90 -6.50
C THR A 117 10.05 -17.97 -7.61
N THR A 118 8.96 -17.26 -7.36
CA THR A 118 8.43 -16.24 -8.28
C THR A 118 8.18 -14.92 -7.56
N ASN A 119 8.42 -13.82 -8.27
CA ASN A 119 8.14 -12.45 -7.87
C ASN A 119 6.71 -12.01 -8.26
N THR A 120 5.83 -12.93 -8.69
CA THR A 120 4.45 -12.60 -9.03
C THR A 120 3.76 -11.80 -7.92
N SER A 121 2.91 -10.85 -8.29
CA SER A 121 2.10 -10.06 -7.35
C SER A 121 0.64 -10.51 -7.31
N SER A 122 0.24 -11.42 -8.20
CA SER A 122 -1.17 -11.69 -8.52
C SER A 122 -1.52 -13.15 -8.76
N ILE A 123 -0.55 -14.01 -9.09
CA ILE A 123 -0.79 -15.42 -9.42
C ILE A 123 -0.57 -16.30 -8.19
N SER A 124 -1.45 -17.29 -8.00
CA SER A 124 -1.36 -18.23 -6.89
C SER A 124 -0.11 -19.11 -7.01
N ILE A 125 0.69 -19.17 -5.93
CA ILE A 125 1.84 -20.07 -5.81
C ILE A 125 1.42 -21.53 -5.90
N THR A 126 0.25 -21.88 -5.32
CA THR A 126 -0.32 -23.23 -5.42
C THR A 126 -0.61 -23.62 -6.86
N ALA A 127 -1.13 -22.70 -7.68
CA ALA A 127 -1.42 -22.97 -9.09
C ALA A 127 -0.15 -23.18 -9.92
N ILE A 128 0.92 -22.46 -9.61
CA ILE A 128 2.24 -22.61 -10.23
C ILE A 128 2.86 -23.97 -9.84
N ALA A 129 2.79 -24.34 -8.56
CA ALA A 129 3.37 -25.56 -8.03
C ALA A 129 2.63 -26.85 -8.40
N ALA A 130 1.38 -26.75 -8.89
CA ALA A 130 0.46 -27.90 -9.02
C ALA A 130 0.98 -29.08 -9.84
N GLU A 131 1.82 -28.82 -10.85
CA GLU A 131 2.34 -29.84 -11.78
C GLU A 131 3.86 -30.00 -11.69
N VAL A 132 4.48 -29.43 -10.65
CA VAL A 132 5.90 -29.56 -10.36
C VAL A 132 6.14 -30.82 -9.51
N LYS A 133 7.11 -31.66 -9.88
CA LYS A 133 7.38 -32.95 -9.19
C LYS A 133 7.68 -32.82 -7.68
N ASN A 134 8.39 -31.78 -7.29
CA ASN A 134 8.76 -31.46 -5.91
C ASN A 134 8.16 -30.11 -5.54
N PRO A 135 6.83 -30.03 -5.31
CA PRO A 135 6.13 -28.77 -5.10
C PRO A 135 6.50 -28.10 -3.76
N GLU A 136 7.09 -28.83 -2.82
CA GLU A 136 7.48 -28.37 -1.49
C GLU A 136 8.55 -27.26 -1.50
N ARG A 137 9.34 -27.17 -2.56
CA ARG A 137 10.39 -26.15 -2.77
C ARG A 137 9.94 -24.95 -3.60
N VAL A 138 8.66 -24.90 -3.98
CA VAL A 138 8.08 -23.80 -4.73
C VAL A 138 7.49 -22.78 -3.76
N ALA A 139 7.88 -21.51 -3.89
CA ALA A 139 7.40 -20.43 -3.04
C ALA A 139 7.26 -19.09 -3.81
N GLY A 140 6.62 -18.10 -3.21
CA GLY A 140 6.74 -16.71 -3.66
C GLY A 140 7.87 -16.00 -2.93
N LEU A 141 8.61 -15.16 -3.66
CA LEU A 141 9.64 -14.27 -3.12
C LEU A 141 9.42 -12.88 -3.72
N HIS A 142 8.43 -12.17 -3.18
CA HIS A 142 7.86 -10.98 -3.79
C HIS A 142 8.54 -9.70 -3.28
N PHE A 143 9.33 -9.08 -4.16
CA PHE A 143 10.02 -7.80 -3.97
C PHE A 143 9.15 -6.63 -4.43
N PHE A 144 9.45 -5.44 -3.91
CA PHE A 144 8.74 -4.21 -4.24
C PHE A 144 9.62 -3.27 -5.07
N ASN A 145 9.02 -2.56 -6.02
CA ASN A 145 9.75 -1.68 -6.93
C ASN A 145 10.17 -0.36 -6.25
N PRO A 146 11.44 0.09 -6.38
CA PRO A 146 12.61 -0.64 -6.91
C PRO A 146 13.22 -1.62 -5.91
N ALA A 147 13.49 -2.86 -6.35
CA ALA A 147 13.98 -3.93 -5.48
C ALA A 147 15.28 -3.59 -4.71
N PRO A 148 16.28 -2.85 -5.25
CA PRO A 148 17.46 -2.45 -4.47
C PRO A 148 17.17 -1.48 -3.31
N VAL A 149 16.09 -0.68 -3.42
CA VAL A 149 15.73 0.37 -2.47
C VAL A 149 14.76 -0.15 -1.41
N MET A 150 13.69 -0.81 -1.84
CA MET A 150 12.64 -1.29 -0.95
C MET A 150 13.17 -2.40 -0.04
N LYS A 151 12.77 -2.33 1.25
CA LYS A 151 13.30 -3.23 2.29
C LYS A 151 12.49 -4.51 2.45
N LEU A 152 11.20 -4.48 2.14
CA LEU A 152 10.31 -5.61 2.32
C LEU A 152 10.51 -6.68 1.23
N VAL A 153 10.39 -7.95 1.62
CA VAL A 153 10.09 -9.07 0.72
C VAL A 153 8.98 -9.91 1.36
N GLU A 154 7.92 -10.21 0.61
CA GLU A 154 6.91 -11.17 1.07
C GLU A 154 7.35 -12.59 0.67
N VAL A 155 7.54 -13.46 1.67
CA VAL A 155 7.82 -14.89 1.48
C VAL A 155 6.49 -15.63 1.53
N VAL A 156 6.05 -16.11 0.36
CA VAL A 156 4.67 -16.60 0.16
C VAL A 156 4.64 -18.11 0.10
N SER A 157 3.89 -18.73 0.99
CA SER A 157 3.66 -20.18 1.00
C SER A 157 2.49 -20.55 0.08
N GLY A 158 2.74 -21.41 -0.89
CA GLY A 158 1.69 -22.19 -1.54
C GLY A 158 1.21 -23.31 -0.63
N LEU A 159 0.24 -24.11 -1.10
CA LEU A 159 -0.34 -25.19 -0.30
C LEU A 159 0.68 -26.27 0.11
N ALA A 160 1.66 -26.54 -0.76
CA ALA A 160 2.65 -27.60 -0.56
C ALA A 160 3.99 -27.09 0.01
N THR A 161 4.22 -25.78 0.06
CA THR A 161 5.52 -25.19 0.42
C THR A 161 5.96 -25.65 1.81
N ALA A 162 7.15 -26.24 1.90
CA ALA A 162 7.67 -26.72 3.18
C ALA A 162 8.10 -25.55 4.08
N ALA A 163 7.89 -25.69 5.39
CA ALA A 163 8.29 -24.68 6.37
C ALA A 163 9.81 -24.44 6.37
N GLU A 164 10.64 -25.47 6.13
CA GLU A 164 12.09 -25.30 6.02
C GLU A 164 12.48 -24.41 4.84
N VAL A 165 11.76 -24.49 3.72
CA VAL A 165 11.98 -23.62 2.55
C VAL A 165 11.65 -22.17 2.88
N VAL A 166 10.57 -21.93 3.63
CA VAL A 166 10.22 -20.59 4.12
C VAL A 166 11.34 -20.02 4.98
N GLU A 167 11.86 -20.79 5.94
CA GLU A 167 12.96 -20.35 6.81
C GLU A 167 14.24 -20.04 6.01
N GLN A 168 14.59 -20.88 5.03
CA GLN A 168 15.75 -20.64 4.16
C GLN A 168 15.62 -19.34 3.36
N LEU A 169 14.42 -19.05 2.82
CA LEU A 169 14.17 -17.82 2.07
C LEU A 169 14.16 -16.59 2.98
N CYS A 170 13.63 -16.71 4.20
CA CYS A 170 13.71 -15.67 5.22
C CYS A 170 15.17 -15.37 5.60
N GLU A 171 15.97 -16.39 5.91
CA GLU A 171 17.39 -16.22 6.27
C GLU A 171 18.19 -15.59 5.12
N LEU A 172 17.98 -16.06 3.89
CA LEU A 172 18.64 -15.51 2.71
C LEU A 172 18.31 -14.03 2.51
N THR A 173 17.03 -13.66 2.55
CA THR A 173 16.62 -12.26 2.33
C THR A 173 17.09 -11.34 3.46
N LEU A 174 17.15 -11.82 4.70
CA LEU A 174 17.81 -11.11 5.80
C LEU A 174 19.29 -10.84 5.48
N SER A 175 20.03 -11.83 4.96
CA SER A 175 21.41 -11.65 4.52
C SER A 175 21.58 -10.62 3.39
N TRP A 176 20.52 -10.38 2.62
CA TRP A 176 20.47 -9.35 1.55
C TRP A 176 20.08 -7.96 2.06
N GLY A 177 20.04 -7.77 3.38
CA GLY A 177 19.65 -6.51 4.02
C GLY A 177 18.17 -6.17 3.78
N LYS A 178 17.33 -7.19 3.54
CA LYS A 178 15.89 -7.11 3.44
C LYS A 178 15.23 -7.55 4.75
N GLN A 179 13.95 -7.25 4.88
CA GLN A 179 13.10 -7.70 5.97
C GLN A 179 12.01 -8.61 5.38
N PRO A 180 12.12 -9.93 5.55
CA PRO A 180 11.07 -10.84 5.10
C PRO A 180 9.85 -10.75 6.00
N VAL A 181 8.67 -10.95 5.41
CA VAL A 181 7.42 -11.24 6.11
C VAL A 181 6.79 -12.49 5.53
N ARG A 182 6.15 -13.31 6.36
CA ARG A 182 5.56 -14.59 5.94
C ARG A 182 4.07 -14.39 5.63
N CYS A 183 3.60 -14.95 4.51
CA CYS A 183 2.16 -15.02 4.24
C CYS A 183 1.78 -16.26 3.40
N HIS A 184 0.50 -16.62 3.43
CA HIS A 184 -0.06 -17.62 2.53
C HIS A 184 -0.41 -17.03 1.16
N SER A 185 -0.48 -17.89 0.14
CA SER A 185 -0.83 -17.53 -1.24
C SER A 185 -2.32 -17.19 -1.42
N THR A 186 -2.81 -16.18 -0.70
CA THR A 186 -4.13 -15.57 -0.89
C THR A 186 -4.05 -14.34 -1.82
N PRO A 187 -5.14 -13.95 -2.51
CA PRO A 187 -5.08 -12.86 -3.47
C PRO A 187 -4.56 -11.54 -2.86
N GLY A 188 -3.53 -10.97 -3.49
CA GLY A 188 -2.89 -9.72 -3.06
C GLY A 188 -1.96 -9.84 -1.84
N PHE A 189 -1.68 -11.06 -1.36
CA PHE A 189 -0.80 -11.33 -0.21
C PHE A 189 -1.14 -10.44 1.00
N ILE A 190 -0.18 -9.67 1.53
CA ILE A 190 -0.44 -8.67 2.56
C ILE A 190 -0.58 -7.29 1.92
N VAL A 191 0.49 -6.79 1.28
CA VAL A 191 0.60 -5.37 0.90
C VAL A 191 -0.45 -4.99 -0.14
N ASN A 192 -0.57 -5.75 -1.23
CA ASN A 192 -1.50 -5.42 -2.30
C ASN A 192 -2.95 -5.49 -1.83
N ARG A 193 -3.27 -6.41 -0.91
CA ARG A 193 -4.59 -6.55 -0.30
C ARG A 193 -4.91 -5.39 0.65
N VAL A 194 -4.10 -5.18 1.68
CA VAL A 194 -4.36 -4.21 2.77
C VAL A 194 -4.28 -2.77 2.27
N ALA A 195 -3.51 -2.48 1.22
CA ALA A 195 -3.44 -1.14 0.62
C ALA A 195 -4.66 -0.77 -0.24
N ARG A 196 -5.56 -1.71 -0.61
CA ARG A 196 -6.67 -1.39 -1.55
C ARG A 196 -7.58 -0.23 -1.07
N PRO A 197 -7.96 -0.13 0.22
CA PRO A 197 -8.79 0.98 0.67
C PRO A 197 -8.12 2.35 0.56
N TYR A 198 -6.79 2.42 0.59
CA TYR A 198 -6.05 3.67 0.43
C TYR A 198 -6.37 4.36 -0.91
N TYR A 199 -6.46 3.58 -1.99
CA TYR A 199 -6.79 4.08 -3.31
C TYR A 199 -8.31 4.19 -3.49
N SER A 200 -9.05 3.15 -3.13
CA SER A 200 -10.48 3.07 -3.46
C SER A 200 -11.36 4.07 -2.71
N GLU A 201 -11.02 4.45 -1.47
CA GLU A 201 -11.76 5.51 -0.78
C GLU A 201 -11.51 6.89 -1.42
N ALA A 202 -10.30 7.15 -1.93
CA ALA A 202 -10.00 8.37 -2.67
C ALA A 202 -10.76 8.43 -4.00
N TRP A 203 -10.90 7.31 -4.71
CA TRP A 203 -11.68 7.26 -5.94
C TRP A 203 -13.17 7.52 -5.71
N ARG A 204 -13.76 7.00 -4.62
CA ARG A 204 -15.15 7.32 -4.26
C ARG A 204 -15.32 8.80 -3.92
N ALA A 205 -14.40 9.36 -3.14
CA ALA A 205 -14.42 10.80 -2.83
C ALA A 205 -14.30 11.66 -4.10
N LEU A 206 -13.49 11.24 -5.07
CA LEU A 206 -13.32 11.94 -6.34
C LEU A 206 -14.57 11.82 -7.24
N GLU A 207 -15.17 10.64 -7.31
CA GLU A 207 -16.40 10.37 -8.07
C GLU A 207 -17.59 11.19 -7.52
N GLU A 208 -17.70 11.30 -6.19
CA GLU A 208 -18.72 12.10 -5.50
C GLU A 208 -18.35 13.59 -5.39
N GLN A 209 -17.25 14.01 -6.04
CA GLN A 209 -16.76 15.41 -6.07
C GLN A 209 -16.59 16.03 -4.67
N VAL A 210 -16.21 15.23 -3.68
CA VAL A 210 -16.06 15.65 -2.27
C VAL A 210 -15.05 16.78 -2.12
N ALA A 211 -13.96 16.68 -2.88
CA ALA A 211 -12.90 17.67 -2.95
C ALA A 211 -12.10 17.51 -4.25
N ALA A 212 -11.31 18.54 -4.59
CA ALA A 212 -10.31 18.45 -5.64
C ALA A 212 -9.24 17.38 -5.28
N PRO A 213 -8.61 16.70 -6.26
CA PRO A 213 -7.68 15.61 -5.99
C PRO A 213 -6.49 16.05 -5.13
N GLU A 214 -6.01 17.29 -5.29
CA GLU A 214 -4.90 17.84 -4.52
C GLU A 214 -5.26 17.95 -3.02
N VAL A 215 -6.52 18.28 -2.71
CA VAL A 215 -7.04 18.38 -1.34
C VAL A 215 -7.14 17.00 -0.70
N ILE A 216 -7.59 15.99 -1.46
CA ILE A 216 -7.61 14.60 -1.00
C ILE A 216 -6.19 14.14 -0.67
N ASP A 217 -5.25 14.34 -1.60
CA ASP A 217 -3.87 13.95 -1.41
C ASP A 217 -3.20 14.70 -0.25
N ALA A 218 -3.45 15.99 -0.06
CA ALA A 218 -2.92 16.78 1.05
C ALA A 218 -3.47 16.31 2.41
N ALA A 219 -4.75 15.96 2.50
CA ALA A 219 -5.35 15.44 3.73
C ALA A 219 -4.65 14.14 4.17
N LEU A 220 -4.44 13.20 3.25
CA LEU A 220 -3.79 11.93 3.56
C LEU A 220 -2.27 12.11 3.81
N ARG A 221 -1.58 12.93 3.01
CA ARG A 221 -0.14 13.13 3.15
C ARG A 221 0.22 13.96 4.39
N ASP A 222 -0.31 15.17 4.48
CA ASP A 222 0.09 16.17 5.49
C ASP A 222 -0.82 16.19 6.73
N GLY A 223 -1.96 15.49 6.69
CA GLY A 223 -2.86 15.29 7.82
C GLY A 223 -2.67 13.94 8.50
N ALA A 224 -2.75 12.85 7.73
CA ALA A 224 -2.60 11.48 8.24
C ALA A 224 -1.14 10.98 8.32
N GLY A 225 -0.21 11.63 7.61
CA GLY A 225 1.22 11.33 7.65
C GLY A 225 1.70 10.29 6.63
N PHE A 226 0.90 9.98 5.60
CA PHE A 226 1.38 9.17 4.49
C PHE A 226 2.46 9.91 3.69
N PRO A 227 3.43 9.23 3.06
CA PRO A 227 4.51 9.91 2.33
C PRO A 227 4.04 10.60 1.04
N MET A 228 2.93 10.13 0.46
CA MET A 228 2.36 10.59 -0.80
C MET A 228 0.87 10.33 -0.79
N GLY A 229 0.06 11.26 -1.32
CA GLY A 229 -1.38 11.05 -1.40
C GLY A 229 -1.77 9.92 -2.37
N PRO A 230 -2.93 9.28 -2.18
CA PRO A 230 -3.32 8.10 -2.94
C PRO A 230 -3.45 8.36 -4.45
N LEU A 231 -3.98 9.51 -4.87
CA LEU A 231 -4.23 9.79 -6.28
C LEU A 231 -2.91 10.08 -7.01
N GLU A 232 -2.05 10.92 -6.43
CA GLU A 232 -0.69 11.15 -6.92
C GLU A 232 0.10 9.84 -7.00
N LEU A 233 -0.02 8.99 -5.99
CA LEU A 233 0.68 7.71 -5.95
C LEU A 233 0.21 6.79 -7.10
N THR A 234 -1.08 6.76 -7.42
CA THR A 234 -1.56 5.98 -8.58
C THR A 234 -1.00 6.50 -9.91
N ASP A 235 -0.81 7.81 -10.05
CA ASP A 235 -0.18 8.39 -11.25
C ASP A 235 1.33 8.07 -11.35
N LEU A 236 2.04 7.92 -10.21
CA LEU A 236 3.45 7.48 -10.20
C LEU A 236 3.62 5.99 -10.46
N ILE A 237 2.74 5.16 -9.89
CA ILE A 237 2.70 3.71 -10.17
C ILE A 237 2.34 3.48 -11.64
N GLY A 238 1.43 4.29 -12.17
CA GLY A 238 0.77 4.11 -13.45
C GLY A 238 -0.65 3.59 -13.25
N GLN A 239 -1.63 4.27 -13.85
CA GLN A 239 -3.05 3.96 -13.64
C GLN A 239 -3.40 2.54 -14.08
N ASP A 240 -2.87 2.10 -15.21
CA ASP A 240 -3.02 0.74 -15.74
C ASP A 240 -2.51 -0.32 -14.76
N VAL A 241 -1.35 -0.11 -14.15
CA VAL A 241 -0.76 -1.06 -13.21
C VAL A 241 -1.59 -1.11 -11.92
N ASN A 242 -1.91 0.04 -11.33
CA ASN A 242 -2.68 0.10 -10.09
C ASN A 242 -4.10 -0.48 -10.28
N PHE A 243 -4.78 -0.11 -11.37
CA PHE A 243 -6.11 -0.60 -11.71
C PHE A 243 -6.11 -2.11 -11.99
N ALA A 244 -5.12 -2.62 -12.72
CA ALA A 244 -5.00 -4.07 -12.97
C ALA A 244 -4.86 -4.87 -11.67
N VAL A 245 -4.07 -4.39 -10.70
CA VAL A 245 -3.96 -5.02 -9.37
C VAL A 245 -5.29 -4.96 -8.62
N THR A 246 -6.00 -3.83 -8.64
CA THR A 246 -7.34 -3.70 -8.03
C THR A 246 -8.31 -4.72 -8.62
N CYS A 247 -8.40 -4.79 -9.95
CA CYS A 247 -9.26 -5.76 -10.65
C CYS A 247 -8.84 -7.22 -10.37
N SER A 248 -7.54 -7.50 -10.29
CA SER A 248 -7.03 -8.84 -9.97
C SER A 248 -7.48 -9.28 -8.57
N VAL A 249 -7.26 -8.44 -7.55
CA VAL A 249 -7.70 -8.73 -6.17
C VAL A 249 -9.22 -8.88 -6.11
N PHE A 250 -9.96 -7.97 -6.75
CA PHE A 250 -11.42 -8.01 -6.82
C PHE A 250 -11.95 -9.31 -7.41
N ASN A 251 -11.43 -9.72 -8.57
CA ASN A 251 -11.90 -10.93 -9.24
C ASN A 251 -11.49 -12.21 -8.50
N ALA A 252 -10.30 -12.23 -7.92
CA ALA A 252 -9.80 -13.38 -7.16
C ALA A 252 -10.51 -13.57 -5.81
N PHE A 253 -11.16 -12.52 -5.28
CA PHE A 253 -12.11 -12.60 -4.17
C PHE A 253 -13.57 -12.70 -4.63
N TRP A 254 -13.81 -13.14 -5.88
CA TRP A 254 -15.16 -13.32 -6.44
C TRP A 254 -16.05 -12.09 -6.25
N GLN A 255 -15.53 -10.93 -6.67
CA GLN A 255 -16.26 -9.66 -6.76
C GLN A 255 -16.69 -9.06 -5.41
N GLU A 256 -15.95 -9.37 -4.33
CA GLU A 256 -16.11 -8.76 -3.02
C GLU A 256 -16.06 -7.22 -3.08
N ARG A 257 -17.13 -6.57 -2.63
CA ARG A 257 -17.42 -5.13 -2.88
C ARG A 257 -16.44 -4.17 -2.21
N ARG A 258 -15.72 -4.60 -1.16
CA ARG A 258 -14.67 -3.77 -0.56
C ARG A 258 -13.43 -3.61 -1.46
N PHE A 259 -13.27 -4.47 -2.46
CA PHE A 259 -12.21 -4.37 -3.48
C PHE A 259 -12.70 -3.83 -4.83
N LEU A 260 -13.93 -3.30 -4.87
CA LEU A 260 -14.55 -2.81 -6.10
C LEU A 260 -13.64 -1.80 -6.86
N PRO A 261 -13.39 -2.00 -8.16
CA PRO A 261 -12.72 -1.00 -9.01
C PRO A 261 -13.58 0.25 -9.22
N SER A 262 -12.94 1.38 -9.54
CA SER A 262 -13.64 2.65 -9.85
C SER A 262 -13.78 2.87 -11.35
N LEU A 263 -14.96 3.34 -11.77
CA LEU A 263 -15.19 3.80 -13.14
C LEU A 263 -14.32 5.02 -13.49
N VAL A 264 -14.07 5.92 -12.53
CA VAL A 264 -13.20 7.09 -12.71
C VAL A 264 -11.77 6.63 -13.07
N GLN A 265 -11.25 5.65 -12.34
CA GLN A 265 -9.93 5.09 -12.64
C GLN A 265 -9.92 4.34 -13.98
N GLN A 266 -10.98 3.59 -14.28
CA GLN A 266 -11.11 2.86 -15.54
C GLN A 266 -11.08 3.79 -16.76
N GLU A 267 -11.77 4.94 -16.71
CA GLU A 267 -11.78 5.93 -17.79
C GLU A 267 -10.39 6.50 -18.05
N LEU A 268 -9.59 6.75 -17.01
CA LEU A 268 -8.19 7.19 -17.18
C LEU A 268 -7.36 6.13 -17.92
N VAL A 269 -7.54 4.85 -17.58
CA VAL A 269 -6.83 3.73 -18.21
C VAL A 269 -7.22 3.58 -19.68
N ILE A 270 -8.53 3.51 -19.97
CA ILE A 270 -9.04 3.34 -21.35
C ILE A 270 -8.69 4.55 -22.22
N GLY A 271 -8.71 5.76 -21.63
CA GLY A 271 -8.30 7.00 -22.29
C GLY A 271 -6.79 7.19 -22.45
N GLY A 272 -5.95 6.23 -22.02
CA GLY A 272 -4.49 6.31 -22.14
C GLY A 272 -3.83 7.38 -21.24
N ARG A 273 -4.55 7.87 -20.22
CA ARG A 273 -4.06 8.83 -19.23
C ARG A 273 -3.46 8.06 -18.04
N LEU A 274 -2.29 7.49 -18.27
CA LEU A 274 -1.65 6.53 -17.36
C LEU A 274 -0.79 7.18 -16.26
N GLY A 275 -0.89 8.48 -16.05
CA GLY A 275 -0.12 9.22 -15.04
C GLY A 275 1.22 9.73 -15.57
N LYS A 276 2.24 9.73 -14.71
CA LYS A 276 3.55 10.35 -15.00
C LYS A 276 4.21 9.81 -16.25
N LYS A 277 4.09 8.51 -16.51
CA LYS A 277 4.72 7.85 -17.67
C LYS A 277 4.15 8.28 -19.02
N SER A 278 2.92 8.81 -19.05
CA SER A 278 2.26 9.37 -20.24
C SER A 278 2.14 10.90 -20.19
N GLY A 279 2.66 11.52 -19.13
CA GLY A 279 2.57 12.96 -18.88
C GLY A 279 1.19 13.47 -18.41
N LEU A 280 0.18 12.60 -18.31
CA LEU A 280 -1.18 12.95 -17.87
C LEU A 280 -1.85 11.73 -17.24
N GLY A 281 -2.49 11.92 -16.09
CA GLY A 281 -3.33 10.95 -15.39
C GLY A 281 -4.45 11.67 -14.66
N VAL A 282 -4.49 11.54 -13.32
CA VAL A 282 -5.27 12.45 -12.47
C VAL A 282 -4.72 13.87 -12.61
N TYR A 283 -3.39 14.00 -12.61
CA TYR A 283 -2.69 15.27 -12.73
C TYR A 283 -2.05 15.44 -14.10
N ASP A 284 -1.85 16.70 -14.50
CA ASP A 284 -0.93 17.05 -15.58
C ASP A 284 0.51 17.04 -15.04
N TRP A 285 1.35 16.17 -15.61
CA TRP A 285 2.76 16.02 -15.21
C TRP A 285 3.72 16.84 -16.06
N ARG A 286 3.19 17.68 -16.96
CA ARG A 286 3.94 18.60 -17.83
C ARG A 286 4.03 19.99 -17.21
N ALA A 287 3.10 20.32 -16.32
CA ALA A 287 3.07 21.56 -15.56
C ALA A 287 3.67 21.37 -14.16
N GLU A 288 4.14 22.46 -13.56
CA GLU A 288 4.48 22.47 -12.14
C GLU A 288 3.21 22.35 -11.29
N ARG A 289 3.36 21.74 -10.12
CA ARG A 289 2.24 21.52 -9.19
C ARG A 289 2.05 22.70 -8.28
N GLU A 290 0.84 23.21 -8.23
CA GLU A 290 0.46 24.23 -7.25
C GLU A 290 0.37 23.61 -5.86
N ALA A 291 0.81 24.36 -4.85
CA ALA A 291 0.65 23.95 -3.46
C ALA A 291 -0.80 24.15 -3.03
N VAL A 292 -1.35 23.21 -2.26
CA VAL A 292 -2.70 23.35 -1.71
C VAL A 292 -2.71 24.51 -0.71
N VAL A 293 -3.55 25.50 -0.99
CA VAL A 293 -3.75 26.67 -0.13
C VAL A 293 -4.94 26.39 0.80
N GLY A 294 -4.72 26.57 2.10
CA GLY A 294 -5.81 26.55 3.09
C GLY A 294 -6.63 27.83 3.05
N LEU A 295 -7.79 27.82 3.70
CA LEU A 295 -8.62 29.03 3.83
C LEU A 295 -7.80 30.20 4.42
N GLU A 296 -8.04 31.41 3.93
CA GLU A 296 -7.38 32.61 4.47
C GLU A 296 -7.66 32.77 5.96
N ALA A 297 -6.72 33.42 6.66
CA ALA A 297 -6.85 33.70 8.08
C ALA A 297 -8.12 34.52 8.34
N VAL A 298 -8.98 34.00 9.23
CA VAL A 298 -10.16 34.74 9.69
C VAL A 298 -9.69 35.84 10.65
N SER A 299 -10.24 37.05 10.55
CA SER A 299 -9.84 38.17 11.40
C SER A 299 -10.14 37.94 12.88
N ASP A 300 -9.35 38.56 13.77
CA ASP A 300 -9.51 38.46 15.23
C ASP A 300 -10.89 38.91 15.76
N SER A 301 -11.65 39.67 14.97
CA SER A 301 -13.04 40.02 15.27
C SER A 301 -13.99 38.81 15.31
N PHE A 302 -13.60 37.66 14.76
CA PHE A 302 -14.33 36.39 14.85
C PHE A 302 -13.79 35.46 15.96
N SER A 303 -12.92 35.97 16.84
CA SER A 303 -12.44 35.19 17.98
C SER A 303 -13.61 34.76 18.89
N PRO A 304 -13.66 33.49 19.31
CA PRO A 304 -14.75 33.00 20.16
C PRO A 304 -14.68 33.56 21.58
N MET A 305 -15.83 33.75 22.22
CA MET A 305 -15.88 34.21 23.61
C MET A 305 -15.60 33.06 24.59
N LYS A 306 -16.08 31.85 24.29
CA LYS A 306 -15.90 30.66 25.11
C LYS A 306 -15.49 29.47 24.25
N VAL A 307 -14.46 28.74 24.71
CA VAL A 307 -14.04 27.46 24.12
C VAL A 307 -13.97 26.41 25.22
N GLU A 308 -14.64 25.28 25.03
CA GLU A 308 -14.69 24.18 25.99
C GLU A 308 -14.48 22.84 25.28
N LYS A 309 -13.40 22.13 25.63
CA LYS A 309 -13.15 20.77 25.12
C LYS A 309 -13.94 19.78 25.98
N LYS A 310 -14.75 18.96 25.33
CA LYS A 310 -15.50 17.86 25.95
C LYS A 310 -14.85 16.51 25.59
N SER A 311 -15.36 15.44 26.18
CA SER A 311 -15.01 14.07 25.81
C SER A 311 -15.44 13.73 24.38
N ASP A 312 -14.97 12.59 23.87
CA ASP A 312 -15.39 12.01 22.58
C ASP A 312 -15.18 12.93 21.36
N GLY A 313 -14.11 13.73 21.38
CA GLY A 313 -13.73 14.55 20.24
C GLY A 313 -14.63 15.75 19.97
N VAL A 314 -15.41 16.21 20.95
CA VAL A 314 -16.26 17.39 20.84
C VAL A 314 -15.59 18.61 21.45
N THR A 315 -15.57 19.73 20.73
CA THR A 315 -15.19 21.05 21.27
C THR A 315 -16.31 22.04 21.01
N GLU A 316 -16.84 22.64 22.08
CA GLU A 316 -17.85 23.69 22.00
C GLU A 316 -17.17 25.06 21.89
N ILE A 317 -17.54 25.83 20.87
CA ILE A 317 -16.98 27.14 20.53
C ILE A 317 -18.16 28.11 20.44
N ASP A 318 -18.41 28.84 21.53
CA ASP A 318 -19.67 29.55 21.77
C ASP A 318 -20.89 28.62 21.56
N ASP A 319 -21.69 28.89 20.54
CA ASP A 319 -22.87 28.11 20.14
C ASP A 319 -22.54 26.95 19.19
N VAL A 320 -21.34 26.96 18.58
CA VAL A 320 -20.91 26.00 17.56
C VAL A 320 -20.31 24.74 18.20
N LEU A 321 -20.67 23.58 17.66
CA LEU A 321 -20.01 22.33 18.00
C LEU A 321 -19.01 21.94 16.90
N LEU A 322 -17.74 21.90 17.25
CA LEU A 322 -16.68 21.32 16.43
C LEU A 322 -16.51 19.85 16.83
N ILE A 323 -16.89 18.92 15.96
CA ILE A 323 -16.97 17.49 16.28
C ILE A 323 -16.00 16.72 15.39
N GLU A 324 -15.09 15.95 15.98
CA GLU A 324 -14.27 15.00 15.23
C GLU A 324 -15.16 13.93 14.61
N THR A 325 -15.00 13.67 13.31
CA THR A 325 -15.93 12.78 12.58
C THR A 325 -16.03 11.38 13.21
N GLN A 326 -17.26 10.92 13.37
CA GLN A 326 -17.63 9.57 13.73
C GLN A 326 -18.40 8.85 12.61
N GLY A 327 -18.41 9.40 11.38
CA GLY A 327 -19.13 8.83 10.23
C GLY A 327 -20.49 9.47 9.93
N GLU A 328 -21.00 10.31 10.83
CA GLU A 328 -22.22 11.10 10.60
C GLU A 328 -21.88 12.44 9.94
N THR A 329 -22.80 12.97 9.15
CA THR A 329 -22.64 14.29 8.51
C THR A 329 -22.87 15.43 9.52
N ALA A 330 -22.25 16.58 9.27
CA ALA A 330 -22.47 17.79 10.05
C ALA A 330 -23.94 18.19 10.04
N GLN A 331 -24.63 18.05 8.90
CA GLN A 331 -26.06 18.35 8.78
C GLN A 331 -26.94 17.46 9.68
N ALA A 332 -26.68 16.15 9.72
CA ALA A 332 -27.44 15.23 10.58
C ALA A 332 -27.27 15.58 12.07
N LEU A 333 -26.03 15.91 12.45
CA LEU A 333 -25.69 16.34 13.81
C LEU A 333 -26.34 17.68 14.18
N ALA A 334 -26.29 18.66 13.27
CA ALA A 334 -26.82 20.00 13.52
C ALA A 334 -28.33 20.01 13.78
N ILE A 335 -29.09 19.24 12.99
CA ILE A 335 -30.53 19.10 13.18
C ILE A 335 -30.83 18.37 14.50
N ARG A 336 -30.15 17.25 14.76
CA ARG A 336 -30.38 16.44 15.97
C ARG A 336 -30.07 17.20 17.26
N LEU A 337 -29.01 18.02 17.25
CA LEU A 337 -28.54 18.77 18.40
C LEU A 337 -29.12 20.19 18.47
N ALA A 338 -29.89 20.59 17.46
CA ALA A 338 -30.45 21.94 17.30
C ALA A 338 -29.40 23.07 17.47
N ARG A 339 -28.21 22.87 16.91
CA ARG A 339 -27.05 23.77 17.03
C ARG A 339 -26.22 23.79 15.75
N PRO A 340 -25.46 24.87 15.45
CA PRO A 340 -24.48 24.85 14.38
C PRO A 340 -23.39 23.80 14.62
N VAL A 341 -23.06 23.02 13.60
CA VAL A 341 -22.05 21.95 13.68
C VAL A 341 -21.04 22.09 12.56
N VAL A 342 -19.76 22.00 12.91
CA VAL A 342 -18.67 21.78 11.97
C VAL A 342 -18.05 20.44 12.29
N VAL A 343 -18.04 19.52 11.33
CA VAL A 343 -17.31 18.26 11.45
C VAL A 343 -15.86 18.49 11.04
N VAL A 344 -14.93 17.94 11.80
CA VAL A 344 -13.48 18.01 11.53
C VAL A 344 -12.87 16.64 11.39
N ASP A 345 -11.95 16.52 10.44
CA ASP A 345 -11.18 15.33 10.12
C ASP A 345 -9.70 15.65 10.25
N LYS A 346 -9.08 15.11 11.30
CA LYS A 346 -7.71 15.39 11.69
C LYS A 346 -7.04 14.20 12.39
N MET A 347 -5.72 14.16 12.26
CA MET A 347 -4.81 13.35 13.09
C MET A 347 -3.65 14.25 13.56
N ALA A 348 -2.43 13.73 13.67
CA ALA A 348 -1.27 14.47 14.17
C ALA A 348 -0.81 15.61 13.22
N GLY A 349 -1.00 15.44 11.91
CA GLY A 349 -0.51 16.36 10.87
C GLY A 349 -1.11 17.76 10.91
N LYS A 350 -0.52 18.69 10.16
CA LYS A 350 -0.94 20.11 10.14
C LYS A 350 -2.18 20.37 9.29
N VAL A 351 -2.37 19.59 8.22
CA VAL A 351 -3.55 19.71 7.36
C VAL A 351 -4.75 19.07 8.06
N VAL A 352 -5.86 19.80 8.11
CA VAL A 352 -7.15 19.33 8.63
C VAL A 352 -8.22 19.62 7.59
N THR A 353 -9.17 18.70 7.42
CA THR A 353 -10.34 18.96 6.60
C THR A 353 -11.56 19.22 7.47
N ILE A 354 -12.44 20.11 7.02
CA ILE A 354 -13.68 20.43 7.73
C ILE A 354 -14.87 20.40 6.76
N ALA A 355 -16.04 20.12 7.32
CA ALA A 355 -17.33 20.32 6.67
C ALA A 355 -18.28 21.06 7.61
N ALA A 356 -18.97 22.05 7.10
CA ALA A 356 -20.02 22.75 7.83
C ALA A 356 -21.38 22.17 7.45
N ALA A 357 -22.28 22.05 8.42
CA ALA A 357 -23.68 21.77 8.13
C ALA A 357 -24.24 22.88 7.24
N ALA A 358 -25.08 22.53 6.27
CA ALA A 358 -25.70 23.50 5.36
C ALA A 358 -26.60 24.51 6.11
N VAL A 359 -27.10 24.14 7.29
CA VAL A 359 -27.89 25.02 8.17
C VAL A 359 -27.05 26.04 8.95
N ASN A 360 -25.72 25.92 8.94
CA ASN A 360 -24.87 26.84 9.68
C ASN A 360 -24.92 28.26 9.10
N PRO A 361 -25.05 29.29 9.95
CA PRO A 361 -24.64 30.63 9.57
C PRO A 361 -23.12 30.68 9.31
N ASP A 362 -22.67 31.42 8.30
CA ASP A 362 -21.23 31.51 8.01
C ASP A 362 -20.40 32.03 9.20
N SER A 363 -20.99 32.89 10.04
CA SER A 363 -20.36 33.40 11.26
C SER A 363 -19.99 32.28 12.24
N ALA A 364 -20.83 31.26 12.36
CA ALA A 364 -20.56 30.08 13.17
C ALA A 364 -19.40 29.26 12.59
N THR A 365 -19.42 29.01 11.28
CA THR A 365 -18.35 28.27 10.60
C THR A 365 -17.00 29.00 10.73
N ARG A 366 -16.98 30.33 10.59
CA ARG A 366 -15.76 31.15 10.73
C ARG A 366 -15.14 31.08 12.12
N LYS A 367 -15.93 30.97 13.20
CA LYS A 367 -15.39 30.77 14.57
C LYS A 367 -14.62 29.46 14.69
N ALA A 368 -15.15 28.38 14.13
CA ALA A 368 -14.48 27.08 14.13
C ALA A 368 -13.18 27.09 13.29
N ILE A 369 -13.21 27.74 12.12
CA ILE A 369 -12.02 27.93 11.27
C ILE A 369 -10.95 28.73 12.02
N TYR A 370 -11.31 29.87 12.62
CA TYR A 370 -10.41 30.71 13.41
C TYR A 370 -9.74 29.89 14.53
N TYR A 371 -10.53 29.15 15.29
CA TYR A 371 -10.03 28.30 16.37
C TYR A 371 -8.98 27.28 15.90
N LEU A 372 -9.20 26.64 14.74
CA LEU A 372 -8.24 25.69 14.16
C LEU A 372 -6.97 26.39 13.63
N GLN A 373 -7.12 27.55 12.98
CA GLN A 373 -6.00 28.34 12.48
C GLN A 373 -5.07 28.79 13.60
N GLN A 374 -5.62 29.21 14.76
CA GLN A 374 -4.82 29.59 15.92
C GLN A 374 -4.08 28.44 16.61
N GLN A 375 -4.33 27.20 16.19
CA GLN A 375 -3.52 26.03 16.58
C GLN A 375 -2.42 25.69 15.55
N GLY A 376 -2.22 26.56 14.55
CA GLY A 376 -1.26 26.34 13.48
C GLY A 376 -1.69 25.23 12.50
N LYS A 377 -2.99 24.96 12.39
CA LYS A 377 -3.54 24.01 11.41
C LYS A 377 -3.87 24.70 10.09
N THR A 378 -3.61 24.02 8.99
CA THR A 378 -4.05 24.41 7.65
C THR A 378 -5.43 23.83 7.41
N VAL A 379 -6.45 24.69 7.29
CA VAL A 379 -7.85 24.28 7.20
C VAL A 379 -8.28 24.20 5.74
N LEU A 380 -8.71 23.02 5.30
CA LEU A 380 -9.28 22.75 3.98
C LEU A 380 -10.77 22.45 4.13
N GLN A 381 -11.63 23.23 3.49
CA GLN A 381 -13.07 22.96 3.51
C GLN A 381 -13.44 22.03 2.35
N ILE A 382 -14.21 20.99 2.66
CA ILE A 382 -14.70 19.99 1.70
C ILE A 382 -16.21 19.80 1.83
N ALA A 383 -16.80 18.94 1.00
CA ALA A 383 -18.21 18.57 1.13
C ALA A 383 -18.50 17.87 2.47
N ASP A 384 -19.75 17.95 2.95
CA ASP A 384 -20.24 17.25 4.15
C ASP A 384 -20.38 15.74 3.89
N TYR A 385 -19.25 15.05 3.98
CA TYR A 385 -19.06 13.68 3.54
C TYR A 385 -18.94 12.71 4.73
N PRO A 386 -19.74 11.63 4.80
CA PRO A 386 -19.69 10.66 5.89
C PRO A 386 -18.28 10.11 6.12
N GLY A 387 -17.73 10.32 7.32
CA GLY A 387 -16.39 9.86 7.71
C GLY A 387 -15.22 10.63 7.10
N MET A 388 -15.51 11.63 6.26
CA MET A 388 -14.52 12.53 5.65
C MET A 388 -13.44 11.76 4.88
N LEU A 389 -12.17 12.16 4.95
CA LEU A 389 -11.10 11.60 4.12
C LEU A 389 -10.12 10.73 4.92
N ILE A 390 -9.51 11.29 5.96
CA ILE A 390 -8.45 10.64 6.74
C ILE A 390 -9.02 9.49 7.55
N TRP A 391 -10.00 9.77 8.43
CA TRP A 391 -10.57 8.77 9.32
C TRP A 391 -11.24 7.61 8.54
N ARG A 392 -12.02 7.91 7.51
CA ARG A 392 -12.64 6.91 6.63
C ARG A 392 -11.62 5.97 5.98
N THR A 393 -10.56 6.53 5.40
CA THR A 393 -9.53 5.76 4.71
C THR A 393 -8.74 4.87 5.68
N VAL A 394 -8.27 5.46 6.80
CA VAL A 394 -7.48 4.72 7.79
C VAL A 394 -8.31 3.63 8.46
N ALA A 395 -9.57 3.89 8.80
CA ALA A 395 -10.46 2.88 9.37
C ALA A 395 -10.66 1.67 8.43
N MET A 396 -10.82 1.91 7.13
CA MET A 396 -10.94 0.83 6.15
C MET A 396 -9.64 0.04 5.94
N ILE A 397 -8.48 0.71 5.97
CA ILE A 397 -7.17 0.02 5.95
C ILE A 397 -7.03 -0.90 7.18
N ILE A 398 -7.37 -0.38 8.36
CA ILE A 398 -7.30 -1.15 9.62
C ILE A 398 -8.26 -2.34 9.58
N ASN A 399 -9.49 -2.14 9.07
CA ASN A 399 -10.47 -3.20 8.93
C ASN A 399 -9.99 -4.31 7.98
N GLU A 400 -9.34 -3.96 6.86
CA GLU A 400 -8.78 -4.95 5.94
C GLU A 400 -7.58 -5.69 6.54
N ALA A 401 -6.74 -5.00 7.32
CA ALA A 401 -5.64 -5.62 8.06
C ALA A 401 -6.15 -6.62 9.11
N LEU A 402 -7.23 -6.27 9.83
CA LEU A 402 -7.87 -7.16 10.79
C LEU A 402 -8.52 -8.38 10.11
N ASP A 403 -9.15 -8.23 8.95
CA ASP A 403 -9.66 -9.39 8.20
C ASP A 403 -8.51 -10.28 7.68
N ALA A 404 -7.40 -9.71 7.23
CA ALA A 404 -6.22 -10.48 6.84
C ALA A 404 -5.65 -11.29 8.02
N LEU A 405 -5.56 -10.68 9.21
CA LEU A 405 -5.15 -11.35 10.44
C LEU A 405 -6.14 -12.46 10.84
N GLN A 406 -7.44 -12.15 10.84
CA GLN A 406 -8.50 -13.09 11.22
C GLN A 406 -8.51 -14.34 10.33
N LYS A 407 -8.18 -14.19 9.05
CA LYS A 407 -8.17 -15.28 8.07
C LYS A 407 -6.85 -16.03 8.01
N GLY A 408 -5.90 -15.72 8.91
CA GLY A 408 -4.62 -16.41 8.98
C GLY A 408 -3.70 -16.16 7.78
N VAL A 409 -3.85 -15.01 7.10
CA VAL A 409 -2.98 -14.65 5.97
C VAL A 409 -1.54 -14.50 6.43
N ALA A 410 -1.34 -13.78 7.53
CA ALA A 410 -0.06 -13.48 8.13
C ALA A 410 -0.23 -13.14 9.62
N SER A 411 0.89 -13.07 10.35
CA SER A 411 0.89 -12.63 11.75
C SER A 411 0.64 -11.12 11.88
N GLU A 412 0.20 -10.66 13.05
CA GLU A 412 -0.02 -9.23 13.33
C GLU A 412 1.24 -8.39 13.07
N GLN A 413 2.40 -8.86 13.57
CA GLN A 413 3.69 -8.17 13.36
C GLN A 413 4.11 -8.14 11.88
N ASP A 414 3.82 -9.19 11.11
CA ASP A 414 4.16 -9.27 9.69
C ASP A 414 3.29 -8.31 8.88
N ILE A 415 2.00 -8.20 9.22
CA ILE A 415 1.09 -7.23 8.59
C ILE A 415 1.58 -5.81 8.84
N ASP A 416 1.90 -5.47 10.09
CA ASP A 416 2.40 -4.15 10.44
C ASP A 416 3.76 -3.82 9.82
N THR A 417 4.65 -4.82 9.71
CA THR A 417 5.95 -4.67 9.05
C THR A 417 5.79 -4.50 7.54
N ALA A 418 4.88 -5.26 6.93
CA ALA A 418 4.61 -5.19 5.50
C ALA A 418 4.12 -3.80 5.08
N MET A 419 3.17 -3.22 5.81
CA MET A 419 2.64 -1.90 5.45
C MET A 419 3.67 -0.78 5.66
N ARG A 420 4.50 -0.87 6.72
CA ARG A 420 5.57 0.12 6.97
C ARG A 420 6.70 0.06 5.95
N LEU A 421 7.06 -1.13 5.44
CA LEU A 421 8.24 -1.28 4.57
C LEU A 421 7.90 -1.44 3.08
N GLY A 422 6.71 -1.94 2.76
CA GLY A 422 6.24 -2.17 1.39
C GLY A 422 5.63 -0.91 0.76
N VAL A 423 4.91 -0.12 1.55
CA VAL A 423 4.23 1.11 1.09
C VAL A 423 4.50 2.33 1.98
N ASN A 424 5.44 2.22 2.93
CA ASN A 424 5.89 3.33 3.77
C ASN A 424 4.76 3.99 4.58
N TYR A 425 3.80 3.21 5.07
CA TYR A 425 2.79 3.73 5.98
C TYR A 425 3.45 4.23 7.28
N PRO A 426 2.96 5.33 7.87
CA PRO A 426 3.58 5.91 9.08
C PRO A 426 3.53 4.95 10.27
N TYR A 427 2.51 4.11 10.33
CA TYR A 427 2.33 3.05 11.32
C TYR A 427 1.89 1.76 10.64
N GLY A 428 2.17 0.63 11.29
CA GLY A 428 1.48 -0.61 10.94
C GLY A 428 0.00 -0.49 11.31
N PRO A 429 -0.96 -0.91 10.46
CA PRO A 429 -2.38 -0.66 10.68
C PRO A 429 -2.94 -1.26 11.97
N LEU A 430 -2.40 -2.38 12.45
CA LEU A 430 -2.88 -3.02 13.68
C LEU A 430 -2.39 -2.23 14.91
N ALA A 431 -1.11 -1.85 14.95
CA ALA A 431 -0.61 -0.92 15.96
C ALA A 431 -1.33 0.44 15.91
N TRP A 432 -1.65 0.93 14.71
CA TRP A 432 -2.35 2.21 14.53
C TRP A 432 -3.78 2.14 15.06
N GLY A 433 -4.49 1.03 14.81
CA GLY A 433 -5.82 0.81 15.35
C GLY A 433 -5.86 0.77 16.87
N ALA A 434 -4.86 0.14 17.50
CA ALA A 434 -4.72 0.15 18.96
C ALA A 434 -4.52 1.56 19.51
N GLN A 435 -3.75 2.40 18.81
CA GLN A 435 -3.51 3.79 19.21
C GLN A 435 -4.75 4.67 19.02
N LEU A 436 -5.54 4.44 17.97
CA LEU A 436 -6.72 5.24 17.65
C LEU A 436 -7.98 4.83 18.44
N GLY A 437 -7.97 3.63 19.02
CA GLY A 437 -9.08 3.06 19.78
C GLY A 437 -9.99 2.20 18.92
N TRP A 438 -10.17 0.94 19.30
CA TRP A 438 -10.95 -0.04 18.56
C TRP A 438 -12.44 0.29 18.54
N GLN A 439 -13.00 0.76 19.65
CA GLN A 439 -14.39 1.19 19.75
C GLN A 439 -14.68 2.39 18.83
N ARG A 440 -13.72 3.31 18.70
CA ARG A 440 -13.83 4.48 17.82
C ARG A 440 -13.90 4.07 16.35
N ILE A 441 -13.02 3.15 15.93
CA ILE A 441 -13.00 2.62 14.56
C ILE A 441 -14.28 1.83 14.28
N LEU A 442 -14.73 1.00 15.22
CA LEU A 442 -15.96 0.24 15.09
C LEU A 442 -17.16 1.17 14.84
N ARG A 443 -17.35 2.16 15.72
CA ARG A 443 -18.45 3.12 15.62
C ARG A 443 -18.46 3.88 14.30
N LEU A 444 -17.27 4.30 13.83
CA LEU A 444 -17.12 4.97 12.54
C LEU A 444 -17.60 4.08 11.39
N LEU A 445 -17.12 2.84 11.31
CA LEU A 445 -17.50 1.91 10.23
C LEU A 445 -18.98 1.50 10.31
N GLU A 446 -19.56 1.39 11.50
CA GLU A 446 -21.00 1.16 11.67
C GLU A 446 -21.85 2.32 11.15
N ASN A 447 -21.43 3.57 11.40
CA ASN A 447 -22.12 4.74 10.87
C ASN A 447 -21.98 4.82 9.34
N LEU A 448 -20.82 4.48 8.77
CA LEU A 448 -20.66 4.38 7.31
C LEU A 448 -21.51 3.26 6.72
N LEU A 449 -21.54 2.08 7.36
CA LEU A 449 -22.39 0.96 6.96
C LEU A 449 -23.88 1.37 6.99
N HIS A 450 -24.31 2.06 8.03
CA HIS A 450 -25.69 2.54 8.15
C HIS A 450 -26.02 3.58 7.07
N HIS A 451 -25.14 4.54 6.82
CA HIS A 451 -25.35 5.59 5.83
C HIS A 451 -25.46 5.05 4.40
N TYR A 452 -24.52 4.19 4.00
CA TYR A 452 -24.45 3.68 2.63
C TYR A 452 -25.28 2.40 2.40
N GLY A 453 -25.62 1.66 3.46
CA GLY A 453 -26.26 0.35 3.33
C GLY A 453 -25.38 -0.68 2.61
N GLU A 454 -24.07 -0.43 2.51
CA GLU A 454 -23.14 -1.23 1.73
C GLU A 454 -22.33 -2.19 2.60
N GLU A 455 -22.34 -3.47 2.22
CA GLU A 455 -21.48 -4.49 2.84
C GLU A 455 -19.98 -4.15 2.80
N ARG A 456 -19.57 -3.27 1.88
CA ARG A 456 -18.23 -2.68 1.80
C ARG A 456 -17.71 -2.18 3.15
N TYR A 457 -18.55 -1.48 3.92
CA TYR A 457 -18.17 -0.85 5.18
C TYR A 457 -18.41 -1.74 6.40
N ARG A 458 -18.73 -3.04 6.22
CA ARG A 458 -18.96 -3.95 7.35
C ARG A 458 -17.73 -4.00 8.28
N PRO A 459 -17.88 -3.75 9.58
CA PRO A 459 -16.84 -4.06 10.55
C PRO A 459 -16.55 -5.56 10.51
N CYS A 460 -15.29 -5.96 10.29
CA CYS A 460 -14.92 -7.37 10.36
C CYS A 460 -15.16 -7.92 11.78
N SER A 461 -15.31 -9.24 11.89
CA SER A 461 -15.62 -9.87 13.17
C SER A 461 -14.51 -9.64 14.21
N LEU A 462 -13.23 -9.62 13.80
CA LEU A 462 -12.12 -9.36 14.71
C LEU A 462 -12.10 -7.91 15.24
N LEU A 463 -12.56 -6.92 14.46
CA LEU A 463 -12.70 -5.54 14.94
C LEU A 463 -13.71 -5.46 16.09
N ARG A 464 -14.87 -6.11 15.94
CA ARG A 464 -15.89 -6.20 17.01
C ARG A 464 -15.32 -6.85 18.27
N GLN A 465 -14.55 -7.93 18.10
CA GLN A 465 -13.89 -8.62 19.21
C GLN A 465 -12.89 -7.69 19.94
N ARG A 466 -12.04 -6.96 19.21
CA ARG A 466 -11.07 -6.04 19.82
C ARG A 466 -11.74 -4.87 20.54
N ALA A 467 -12.81 -4.33 19.98
CA ALA A 467 -13.60 -3.28 20.63
C ALA A 467 -14.25 -3.74 21.95
N LEU A 468 -14.79 -4.97 21.98
CA LEU A 468 -15.33 -5.56 23.22
C LEU A 468 -14.25 -5.75 24.29
N LEU A 469 -13.07 -6.24 23.91
CA LEU A 469 -11.95 -6.41 24.82
C LEU A 469 -11.47 -5.06 25.38
N GLU A 470 -11.37 -4.04 24.53
CA GLU A 470 -11.01 -2.67 24.92
C GLU A 470 -11.96 -2.11 25.99
N SER A 471 -13.28 -2.27 25.79
CA SER A 471 -14.28 -1.79 26.74
C SER A 471 -14.19 -2.46 28.13
N GLY A 472 -13.68 -3.69 28.20
CA GLY A 472 -13.47 -4.41 29.46
C GLY A 472 -12.25 -3.92 30.26
N TYR A 473 -11.37 -3.12 29.67
CA TYR A 473 -10.28 -2.43 30.39
C TYR A 473 -10.67 -1.00 30.81
N GLU A 474 -11.75 -0.45 30.27
CA GLU A 474 -12.26 0.89 30.59
C GLU A 474 -13.31 0.87 31.73
N SER A 475 -13.84 -0.31 32.06
CA SER A 475 -14.87 -0.54 33.09
C SER A 475 -14.35 -0.67 34.52
#